data_AF-A0A3R6BNT4-F1
#
_entry.id   AF-A0A3R6BNT4-F1
#
_cell.length_a   1.000
_cell.length_b   1.000
_cell.length_c   1.000
_cell.angle_alpha   90.00
_cell.angle_beta   90.00
_cell.angle_gamma   90.00
#
_symmetry.space_group_name_H-M   'P 1'
#
loop_
_entity.id
_entity.type
_entity.pdbx_description
1 polymer ?
#
loop_
_entity_poly.entity_id
_entity_poly.type
_entity_poly.pdbx_seq_one_letter_code
_entity_poly.pdbx_strand_id
1 'polypeptide(L)'
;MAMSEDKKKCFVIMPISDAEGYDKGHFTRVYEHLVKPAVIEAGFEPMRADDTSKANFIVVDILKQILESDMAICDLSSRNPNVFYELGIRQAFNLKTVLIKDIKTTMPFDIAGIRTLHYNENLRIDEVKKAIPEMAKCIKETYETNDKDVNSLLQLLSIDKPATLPDKVTLSKDSNLILNAINDLQKKISSLEYAKLIHRNKEVMLPNGEGIPLGMYVSKNNLTIGKIVAETSDKLILCDDYNNLNYLDKSEYINKGFTYVPF
;
A
#
# COMPACT_ATOMS: atom_id res chain seq x y z
N MET A 1 -5.89 -24.87 -32.68
CA MET A 1 -5.03 -23.85 -32.06
C MET A 1 -5.27 -23.93 -30.57
N ALA A 2 -4.32 -24.47 -29.81
CA ALA A 2 -4.44 -24.57 -28.36
C ALA A 2 -4.35 -23.16 -27.77
N MET A 3 -5.30 -22.82 -26.89
CA MET A 3 -5.26 -21.61 -26.07
C MET A 3 -3.92 -21.57 -25.33
N SER A 4 -3.20 -20.46 -25.41
CA SER A 4 -2.02 -20.22 -24.57
C SER A 4 -2.47 -20.22 -23.11
N GLU A 5 -2.18 -21.28 -22.36
CA GLU A 5 -2.26 -21.24 -20.91
C GLU A 5 -1.37 -20.09 -20.43
N ASP A 6 -1.95 -19.15 -19.67
CA ASP A 6 -1.17 -18.13 -18.96
C ASP A 6 -0.15 -18.87 -18.09
N LYS A 7 1.14 -18.68 -18.39
CA LYS A 7 2.20 -19.31 -17.61
C LYS A 7 2.17 -18.75 -16.20
N LYS A 8 2.17 -19.66 -15.23
CA LYS A 8 2.28 -19.31 -13.81
C LYS A 8 3.54 -18.53 -13.55
N LYS A 9 3.47 -17.53 -12.68
CA LYS A 9 4.57 -16.58 -12.45
C LYS A 9 5.41 -17.01 -11.26
N CYS A 10 6.73 -16.96 -11.44
CA CYS A 10 7.70 -17.16 -10.37
C CYS A 10 8.49 -15.88 -10.15
N PHE A 11 8.27 -15.23 -9.01
CA PHE A 11 8.97 -14.01 -8.65
C PHE A 11 10.38 -14.33 -8.14
N VAL A 12 11.37 -13.62 -8.65
CA VAL A 12 12.78 -13.81 -8.30
C VAL A 12 13.21 -12.70 -7.34
N ILE A 13 13.33 -13.07 -6.06
CA ILE A 13 13.78 -12.22 -4.96
C ILE A 13 15.30 -12.39 -4.85
N MET A 14 16.08 -11.39 -5.21
CA MET A 14 17.55 -11.51 -5.21
C MET A 14 18.24 -10.14 -5.11
N PRO A 15 19.54 -10.09 -4.77
CA PRO A 15 20.28 -8.84 -4.84
C PRO A 15 20.27 -8.25 -6.26
N ILE A 16 19.85 -6.99 -6.37
CA ILE A 16 19.79 -6.27 -7.66
C ILE A 16 21.14 -5.63 -8.00
N SER A 17 21.78 -5.04 -6.99
CA SER A 17 23.07 -4.37 -7.14
C SER A 17 24.23 -5.33 -6.82
N ASP A 18 25.43 -4.89 -7.20
CA ASP A 18 26.65 -5.49 -6.70
C ASP A 18 26.66 -5.49 -5.17
N ALA A 19 27.24 -6.53 -4.57
CA ALA A 19 27.42 -6.65 -3.13
C ALA A 19 28.90 -6.80 -2.78
N GLU A 20 29.27 -6.36 -1.59
CA GLU A 20 30.63 -6.50 -1.08
C GLU A 20 31.07 -7.97 -1.02
N GLY A 21 32.29 -8.26 -1.46
CA GLY A 21 32.81 -9.63 -1.52
C GLY A 21 32.35 -10.43 -2.75
N TYR A 22 31.76 -9.78 -3.75
CA TYR A 22 31.37 -10.37 -5.03
C TYR A 22 31.92 -9.56 -6.21
N ASP A 23 32.19 -10.25 -7.31
CA ASP A 23 32.56 -9.60 -8.56
C ASP A 23 31.40 -8.76 -9.11
N LYS A 24 31.73 -7.69 -9.81
CA LYS A 24 30.77 -6.86 -10.52
C LYS A 24 29.88 -7.71 -11.45
N GLY A 25 28.58 -7.50 -11.39
CA GLY A 25 27.56 -8.22 -12.17
C GLY A 25 27.38 -9.69 -11.77
N HIS A 26 27.90 -10.12 -10.62
CA HIS A 26 27.75 -11.50 -10.14
C HIS A 26 26.29 -11.94 -10.10
N PHE A 27 25.42 -11.17 -9.45
CA PHE A 27 24.00 -11.51 -9.32
C PHE A 27 23.24 -11.48 -10.65
N THR A 28 23.65 -10.62 -11.60
CA THR A 28 23.14 -10.69 -12.97
C THR A 28 23.48 -12.02 -13.64
N ARG A 29 24.70 -12.54 -13.45
CA ARG A 29 25.10 -13.86 -13.97
C ARG A 29 24.34 -15.00 -13.29
N VAL A 30 24.15 -14.93 -11.97
CA VAL A 30 23.32 -15.89 -11.21
C VAL A 30 21.90 -15.92 -11.77
N TYR A 31 21.31 -14.75 -12.00
CA TYR A 31 19.97 -14.65 -12.58
C TYR A 31 19.90 -15.30 -13.96
N GLU A 32 20.71 -14.83 -14.91
CA GLU A 32 20.61 -15.20 -16.32
C GLU A 32 21.02 -16.66 -16.60
N HIS A 33 21.98 -17.19 -15.84
CA HIS A 33 22.58 -18.50 -16.14
C HIS A 33 22.16 -19.62 -15.20
N LEU A 34 21.57 -19.31 -14.04
CA LEU A 34 21.18 -20.33 -13.06
C LEU A 34 19.69 -20.24 -12.73
N VAL A 35 19.23 -19.10 -12.20
CA VAL A 35 17.87 -18.96 -11.68
C VAL A 35 16.83 -18.97 -12.80
N LYS A 36 16.98 -18.09 -13.79
CA LYS A 36 16.04 -17.96 -14.91
C LYS A 36 15.90 -19.26 -15.70
N PRO A 37 16.98 -19.98 -16.07
CA PRO A 37 16.85 -21.31 -16.68
C PRO A 37 16.10 -22.32 -15.79
N ALA A 38 16.40 -22.37 -14.48
CA ALA A 38 15.73 -23.29 -13.56
C ALA A 38 14.22 -23.01 -13.43
N VAL A 39 13.83 -21.73 -13.38
CA VAL A 39 12.43 -21.32 -13.33
C VAL A 39 11.69 -21.70 -14.62
N ILE A 40 12.31 -21.48 -15.78
CA ILE A 40 11.74 -21.85 -17.08
C ILE A 40 11.58 -23.36 -17.20
N GLU A 41 12.59 -24.14 -16.78
CA GLU A 41 12.55 -25.61 -16.76
C GLU A 41 11.50 -26.14 -15.76
N ALA A 42 11.25 -25.36 -14.69
CA ALA A 42 10.15 -25.60 -13.75
C ALA A 42 8.76 -25.39 -14.37
N GLY A 43 8.66 -24.75 -15.53
CA GLY A 43 7.39 -24.46 -16.22
C GLY A 43 6.76 -23.11 -15.84
N PHE A 44 7.52 -22.24 -15.18
CA PHE A 44 7.05 -20.92 -14.75
C PHE A 44 7.64 -19.80 -15.62
N GLU A 45 7.00 -18.64 -15.60
CA GLU A 45 7.55 -17.39 -16.13
C GLU A 45 8.38 -16.68 -15.02
N PRO A 46 9.70 -16.49 -15.20
CA PRO A 46 10.52 -15.76 -14.24
C PRO A 46 10.20 -14.26 -14.32
N MET A 47 9.93 -13.64 -13.17
CA MET A 47 9.77 -12.19 -13.05
C MET A 47 10.77 -11.62 -12.05
N ARG A 48 11.58 -10.64 -12.48
CA ARG A 48 12.55 -9.95 -11.64
C ARG A 48 12.16 -8.47 -11.49
N ALA A 49 12.38 -7.92 -10.30
CA ALA A 49 11.94 -6.58 -9.93
C ALA A 49 12.49 -5.44 -10.83
N ASP A 50 13.72 -5.59 -11.36
CA ASP A 50 14.41 -4.57 -12.15
C ASP A 50 13.93 -4.45 -13.60
N ASP A 51 13.09 -5.38 -14.08
CA ASP A 51 12.51 -5.32 -15.44
C ASP A 51 11.42 -4.22 -15.59
N THR A 52 11.00 -3.56 -14.49
CA THR A 52 9.92 -2.56 -14.49
C THR A 52 10.41 -1.14 -14.18
N SER A 53 10.70 -0.35 -15.22
CA SER A 53 11.39 0.95 -15.17
C SER A 53 10.54 2.16 -14.71
N LYS A 54 9.84 2.12 -13.56
CA LYS A 54 9.06 3.28 -13.04
C LYS A 54 9.46 3.72 -11.63
N ALA A 55 10.25 4.78 -11.55
CA ALA A 55 10.99 5.25 -10.36
C ALA A 55 10.22 5.53 -9.05
N ASN A 56 8.95 5.94 -9.10
CA ASN A 56 8.25 6.42 -7.88
C ASN A 56 7.27 5.41 -7.25
N PHE A 57 7.06 4.25 -7.89
CA PHE A 57 6.13 3.19 -7.43
C PHE A 57 6.81 1.83 -7.20
N ILE A 58 8.14 1.77 -7.34
CA ILE A 58 8.94 0.53 -7.37
C ILE A 58 8.61 -0.40 -6.21
N VAL A 59 8.68 0.08 -4.96
CA VAL A 59 8.53 -0.79 -3.78
C VAL A 59 7.11 -1.37 -3.69
N VAL A 60 6.08 -0.56 -3.90
CA VAL A 60 4.68 -1.03 -3.82
C VAL A 60 4.40 -2.06 -4.91
N ASP A 61 4.92 -1.84 -6.12
CA ASP A 61 4.70 -2.77 -7.23
C ASP A 61 5.51 -4.06 -7.05
N ILE A 62 6.71 -4.00 -6.47
CA ILE A 62 7.47 -5.20 -6.07
C ILE A 62 6.69 -5.99 -5.02
N LEU A 63 6.20 -5.34 -3.96
CA LEU A 63 5.46 -6.03 -2.91
C LEU A 63 4.17 -6.67 -3.44
N LYS A 64 3.45 -5.99 -4.35
CA LYS A 64 2.29 -6.60 -5.02
C LYS A 64 2.70 -7.83 -5.82
N GLN A 65 3.76 -7.75 -6.62
CA GLN A 65 4.24 -8.89 -7.41
C GLN A 65 4.68 -10.06 -6.52
N ILE A 66 5.31 -9.78 -5.38
CA ILE A 66 5.66 -10.79 -4.36
C ILE A 66 4.42 -11.48 -3.81
N LEU A 67 3.30 -10.78 -3.66
CA LEU A 67 2.07 -11.35 -3.10
C LEU A 67 1.19 -12.03 -4.15
N GLU A 68 1.21 -11.54 -5.39
CA GLU A 68 0.37 -12.02 -6.50
C GLU A 68 1.00 -13.18 -7.27
N SER A 69 2.32 -13.39 -7.18
CA SER A 69 3.00 -14.47 -7.91
C SER A 69 2.76 -15.84 -7.29
N ASP A 70 2.42 -16.81 -8.14
CA ASP A 70 2.15 -18.21 -7.79
C ASP A 70 3.29 -18.87 -7.01
N MET A 71 4.52 -18.50 -7.37
CA MET A 71 5.75 -19.05 -6.80
C MET A 71 6.78 -17.94 -6.59
N ALA A 72 7.74 -18.17 -5.69
CA ALA A 72 8.94 -17.35 -5.63
C ALA A 72 10.19 -18.19 -5.38
N ILE A 73 11.31 -17.69 -5.88
CA ILE A 73 12.64 -18.16 -5.54
C ILE A 73 13.43 -17.01 -4.94
N CYS A 74 14.10 -17.25 -3.83
CA CYS A 74 14.75 -16.22 -3.02
C CYS A 74 16.23 -16.53 -2.83
N ASP A 75 17.11 -15.66 -3.35
CA ASP A 75 18.57 -15.77 -3.22
C ASP A 75 19.09 -14.99 -2.02
N LEU A 76 19.44 -15.72 -0.96
CA LEU A 76 19.89 -15.18 0.32
C LEU A 76 21.39 -14.87 0.37
N SER A 77 22.09 -15.02 -0.77
CA SER A 77 23.50 -14.68 -0.90
C SER A 77 23.77 -13.23 -0.53
N SER A 78 24.99 -12.95 -0.09
CA SER A 78 25.45 -11.65 0.42
C SER A 78 24.69 -11.08 1.62
N ARG A 79 23.71 -11.81 2.18
CA ARG A 79 22.87 -11.37 3.31
C ARG A 79 22.19 -10.02 3.05
N ASN A 80 21.68 -9.81 1.84
CA ASN A 80 21.06 -8.55 1.47
C ASN A 80 19.80 -8.26 2.33
N PRO A 81 19.73 -7.14 3.07
CA PRO A 81 18.59 -6.82 3.94
C PRO A 81 17.24 -6.71 3.20
N ASN A 82 17.24 -6.23 1.96
CA ASN A 82 16.01 -6.06 1.18
C ASN A 82 15.43 -7.42 0.79
N VAL A 83 16.29 -8.37 0.42
CA VAL A 83 15.89 -9.75 0.11
C VAL A 83 15.24 -10.41 1.33
N PHE A 84 15.80 -10.22 2.53
CA PHE A 84 15.18 -10.73 3.76
C PHE A 84 13.83 -10.09 4.07
N TYR A 85 13.69 -8.79 3.82
CA TYR A 85 12.42 -8.08 3.99
C TYR A 85 11.34 -8.64 3.06
N GLU A 86 11.66 -8.82 1.78
CA GLU A 86 10.78 -9.38 0.76
C GLU A 86 10.39 -10.83 1.07
N LEU A 87 11.35 -11.65 1.51
CA LEU A 87 11.10 -13.01 1.99
C LEU A 87 10.15 -13.01 3.19
N GLY A 88 10.40 -12.14 4.18
CA GLY A 88 9.59 -12.05 5.39
C GLY A 88 8.13 -11.72 5.08
N ILE A 89 7.88 -10.80 4.15
CA ILE A 89 6.54 -10.49 3.67
C ILE A 89 5.90 -11.72 3.04
N ARG A 90 6.57 -12.38 2.09
CA ARG A 90 5.99 -13.56 1.42
C ARG A 90 5.67 -14.69 2.40
N GLN A 91 6.54 -14.92 3.38
CA GLN A 91 6.33 -15.92 4.43
C GLN A 91 5.18 -15.54 5.37
N ALA A 92 4.98 -14.25 5.68
CA ALA A 92 3.88 -13.77 6.51
C ALA A 92 2.48 -14.16 5.95
N PHE A 93 2.37 -14.24 4.62
CA PHE A 93 1.15 -14.68 3.91
C PHE A 93 1.15 -16.18 3.57
N ASN A 94 2.09 -16.96 4.11
CA ASN A 94 2.22 -18.41 3.87
C ASN A 94 2.31 -18.78 2.37
N LEU A 95 2.97 -17.95 1.57
CA LEU A 95 3.10 -18.17 0.13
C LEU A 95 4.33 -19.03 -0.22
N LYS A 96 4.18 -19.84 -1.26
CA LYS A 96 5.16 -20.85 -1.69
C LYS A 96 6.49 -20.22 -2.11
N THR A 97 7.59 -20.64 -1.49
CA THR A 97 8.91 -20.05 -1.72
C THR A 97 10.00 -21.11 -1.65
N VAL A 98 10.92 -21.10 -2.62
CA VAL A 98 12.19 -21.85 -2.58
C VAL A 98 13.31 -20.91 -2.21
N LEU A 99 14.16 -21.33 -1.26
CA LEU A 99 15.35 -20.57 -0.87
C LEU A 99 16.58 -21.12 -1.56
N ILE A 100 17.43 -20.23 -2.04
CA ILE A 100 18.77 -20.55 -2.55
C ILE A 100 19.80 -19.65 -1.87
N LYS A 101 21.06 -20.09 -1.85
CA LYS A 101 22.20 -19.26 -1.49
C LYS A 101 23.48 -19.81 -2.10
N ASP A 102 24.51 -19.01 -2.18
CA ASP A 102 25.84 -19.49 -2.50
C ASP A 102 26.47 -20.27 -1.32
N ILE A 103 27.55 -20.99 -1.60
CA ILE A 103 28.23 -21.80 -0.58
C ILE A 103 28.91 -20.90 0.46
N LYS A 104 29.54 -19.80 0.03
CA LYS A 104 30.30 -18.91 0.92
C LYS A 104 29.45 -18.09 1.89
N THR A 105 28.16 -17.87 1.61
CA THR A 105 27.29 -17.08 2.48
C THR A 105 26.88 -17.88 3.71
N THR A 106 27.25 -17.37 4.89
CA THR A 106 26.78 -17.88 6.18
C THR A 106 25.39 -17.35 6.51
N MET A 107 24.45 -18.25 6.76
CA MET A 107 23.06 -17.90 7.11
C MET A 107 22.96 -17.29 8.52
N PRO A 108 22.09 -16.29 8.74
CA PRO A 108 21.68 -15.88 10.07
C PRO A 108 21.04 -17.04 10.85
N PHE A 109 21.27 -17.07 12.17
CA PHE A 109 20.82 -18.16 13.04
C PHE A 109 19.30 -18.42 12.94
N ASP A 110 18.49 -17.35 12.95
CA ASP A 110 17.02 -17.44 12.99
C ASP A 110 16.40 -18.16 11.78
N ILE A 111 17.11 -18.18 10.64
CA ILE A 111 16.64 -18.78 9.38
C ILE A 111 17.54 -19.92 8.88
N ALA A 112 18.58 -20.27 9.62
CA ALA A 112 19.54 -21.32 9.25
C ALA A 112 18.89 -22.70 9.19
N GLY A 113 17.78 -22.92 9.91
CA GLY A 113 17.02 -24.17 9.89
C GLY A 113 16.11 -24.34 8.66
N ILE A 114 15.93 -23.30 7.84
CA ILE A 114 15.06 -23.37 6.66
C ILE A 114 15.81 -24.04 5.53
N ARG A 115 15.19 -25.06 4.91
CA ARG A 115 15.77 -25.77 3.76
C ARG A 115 16.10 -24.79 2.65
N THR A 116 17.38 -24.74 2.31
CA THR A 116 17.94 -23.81 1.31
C THR A 116 18.81 -24.61 0.35
N LEU A 117 18.65 -24.41 -0.96
CA LEU A 117 19.52 -24.99 -1.97
C LEU A 117 20.81 -24.19 -2.08
N HIS A 118 21.90 -24.87 -2.41
CA HIS A 118 23.22 -24.26 -2.50
C HIS A 118 23.71 -24.22 -3.94
N TYR A 119 24.37 -23.13 -4.31
CA TYR A 119 25.12 -23.04 -5.58
C TYR A 119 26.54 -22.53 -5.34
N ASN A 120 27.45 -22.81 -6.27
CA ASN A 120 28.81 -22.29 -6.20
C ASN A 120 28.84 -20.88 -6.80
N GLU A 121 29.36 -19.91 -6.05
CA GLU A 121 29.51 -18.51 -6.46
C GLU A 121 30.37 -18.33 -7.72
N ASN A 122 31.23 -19.30 -8.03
CA ASN A 122 32.07 -19.27 -9.24
C ASN A 122 31.29 -19.60 -10.52
N LEU A 123 30.05 -20.11 -10.40
CA LEU A 123 29.15 -20.44 -11.51
C LEU A 123 29.83 -21.29 -12.61
N ARG A 124 30.64 -22.28 -12.21
CA ARG A 124 31.31 -23.18 -13.16
C ARG A 124 30.25 -23.95 -13.94
N ILE A 125 30.41 -24.02 -15.27
CA ILE A 125 29.35 -24.48 -16.20
C ILE A 125 28.84 -25.89 -15.87
N ASP A 126 29.71 -26.80 -15.47
CA ASP A 126 29.37 -28.17 -15.07
C ASP A 126 28.54 -28.23 -13.77
N GLU A 127 28.79 -27.33 -12.83
CA GLU A 127 28.03 -27.21 -11.58
C GLU A 127 26.68 -26.54 -11.84
N VAL A 128 26.65 -25.48 -12.64
CA VAL A 128 25.42 -24.80 -13.06
C VAL A 128 24.48 -25.78 -13.79
N LYS A 129 25.02 -26.58 -14.73
CA LYS A 129 24.23 -27.61 -15.44
C LYS A 129 23.60 -28.66 -14.54
N LYS A 130 24.20 -28.94 -13.38
CA LYS A 130 23.64 -29.86 -12.37
C LYS A 130 22.65 -29.17 -11.45
N ALA A 131 22.92 -27.92 -11.08
CA ALA A 131 22.09 -27.15 -10.16
C ALA A 131 20.74 -26.75 -10.79
N ILE A 132 20.69 -26.43 -12.08
CA ILE A 132 19.45 -26.06 -12.79
C ILE A 132 18.34 -27.10 -12.62
N PRO A 133 18.52 -28.39 -12.97
CA PRO A 133 17.46 -29.39 -12.83
C PRO A 133 17.10 -29.67 -11.37
N GLU A 134 18.05 -29.58 -10.44
CA GLU A 134 17.79 -29.72 -9.00
C GLU A 134 16.90 -28.59 -8.48
N MET A 135 17.21 -27.34 -8.86
CA MET A 135 16.39 -26.17 -8.53
C MET A 135 15.01 -26.27 -9.18
N ALA A 136 14.94 -26.63 -10.46
CA ALA A 136 13.69 -26.78 -11.19
C ALA A 136 12.77 -27.83 -10.54
N LYS A 137 13.33 -28.96 -10.13
CA LYS A 137 12.62 -30.00 -9.39
C LYS A 137 12.06 -29.47 -8.06
N CYS A 138 12.90 -28.78 -7.27
CA CYS A 138 12.47 -28.23 -5.98
C CYS A 138 11.36 -27.17 -6.14
N ILE A 139 11.43 -26.35 -7.18
CA ILE A 139 10.37 -25.37 -7.51
C ILE A 139 9.05 -26.10 -7.81
N LYS A 140 9.06 -27.13 -8.67
CA LYS A 140 7.86 -27.92 -8.99
C LYS A 140 7.27 -28.59 -7.75
N GLU A 141 8.10 -29.31 -6.99
CA GLU A 141 7.66 -30.01 -5.77
C GLU A 141 7.08 -29.03 -4.74
N THR A 142 7.72 -27.88 -4.54
CA THR A 142 7.20 -26.85 -3.61
C THR A 142 5.88 -26.28 -4.10
N TYR A 143 5.72 -26.13 -5.40
CA TYR A 143 4.48 -25.63 -5.99
C TYR A 143 3.33 -26.63 -5.89
N GLU A 144 3.59 -27.92 -6.14
CA GLU A 144 2.61 -29.01 -6.10
C GLU A 144 2.23 -29.43 -4.68
N THR A 145 3.09 -29.14 -3.70
CA THR A 145 2.79 -29.35 -2.29
C THR A 145 1.51 -28.61 -1.86
N ASN A 146 0.66 -29.27 -1.09
CA ASN A 146 -0.58 -28.69 -0.56
C ASN A 146 -0.26 -27.47 0.31
N ASP A 147 -1.17 -26.48 0.34
CA ASP A 147 -1.00 -25.24 1.09
C ASP A 147 -0.89 -25.43 2.63
N LYS A 148 -1.10 -26.67 3.10
CA LYS A 148 -0.92 -27.09 4.50
C LYS A 148 0.47 -27.61 4.84
N ASP A 149 1.34 -27.83 3.85
CA ASP A 149 2.69 -28.39 4.03
C ASP A 149 3.79 -27.43 3.52
N VAL A 150 3.45 -26.16 3.30
CA VAL A 150 4.36 -25.17 2.73
C VAL A 150 5.42 -24.77 3.76
N ASN A 151 6.66 -24.56 3.30
CA ASN A 151 7.88 -24.22 4.04
C ASN A 151 7.83 -22.90 4.86
N SER A 152 6.74 -22.61 5.57
CA SER A 152 6.61 -21.42 6.40
C SER A 152 6.92 -21.76 7.86
N LEU A 153 7.87 -21.02 8.43
CA LEU A 153 8.15 -21.01 9.87
C LEU A 153 6.88 -20.80 10.71
N LEU A 154 5.85 -20.15 10.15
CA LEU A 154 4.54 -19.95 10.79
C LEU A 154 3.80 -21.26 11.08
N GLN A 155 3.94 -22.28 10.23
CA GLN A 155 3.34 -23.60 10.49
C GLN A 155 4.05 -24.33 11.63
N LEU A 156 5.38 -24.23 11.72
CA LEU A 156 6.14 -24.75 12.87
C LEU A 156 5.72 -24.07 14.18
N LEU A 157 5.32 -22.79 14.10
CA LEU A 157 4.79 -22.03 15.23
C LEU A 157 3.29 -22.30 15.51
N SER A 158 2.64 -23.22 14.76
CA SER A 158 1.20 -23.50 14.87
C SER A 158 0.32 -22.24 14.78
N ILE A 159 0.74 -21.27 13.98
CA ILE A 159 -0.06 -20.07 13.74
C ILE A 159 -1.10 -20.41 12.67
N ASP A 160 -2.32 -20.73 13.13
CA ASP A 160 -3.44 -21.15 12.28
C ASP A 160 -3.97 -20.05 11.35
N LYS A 161 -3.52 -18.80 11.52
CA LYS A 161 -4.00 -17.62 10.78
C LYS A 161 -2.83 -16.84 10.19
N PRO A 162 -2.38 -17.15 8.97
CA PRO A 162 -1.46 -16.28 8.23
C PRO A 162 -2.08 -14.89 8.04
N ALA A 163 -1.23 -13.90 7.73
CA ALA A 163 -1.73 -12.58 7.38
C ALA A 163 -2.71 -12.71 6.20
N THR A 164 -3.85 -12.04 6.29
CA THR A 164 -4.81 -11.94 5.19
C THR A 164 -4.72 -10.55 4.61
N LEU A 165 -4.77 -10.44 3.28
CA LEU A 165 -4.91 -9.13 2.66
C LEU A 165 -6.26 -8.58 3.12
N PRO A 166 -6.33 -7.32 3.60
CA PRO A 166 -7.60 -6.72 3.92
C PRO A 166 -8.46 -6.74 2.67
N ASP A 167 -9.75 -7.07 2.81
CA ASP A 167 -10.69 -6.97 1.71
C ASP A 167 -10.52 -5.59 1.08
N LYS A 168 -10.10 -5.57 -0.19
CA LYS A 168 -10.10 -4.34 -0.97
C LYS A 168 -11.55 -3.89 -0.91
N VAL A 169 -11.83 -2.80 -0.19
CA VAL A 169 -13.14 -2.13 -0.24
C VAL A 169 -13.27 -1.60 -1.66
N THR A 170 -13.66 -2.49 -2.56
CA THR A 170 -14.09 -2.19 -3.91
C THR A 170 -15.50 -1.68 -3.71
N LEU A 171 -15.60 -0.39 -3.38
CA LEU A 171 -16.86 0.33 -3.54
C LEU A 171 -17.32 0.02 -4.96
N SER A 172 -18.40 -0.75 -5.09
CA SER A 172 -18.96 -1.05 -6.40
C SER A 172 -19.28 0.27 -7.10
N LYS A 173 -19.39 0.26 -8.44
CA LYS A 173 -19.83 1.46 -9.17
C LYS A 173 -21.14 2.00 -8.56
N ASP A 174 -22.01 1.11 -8.13
CA ASP A 174 -23.26 1.42 -7.45
C ASP A 174 -23.04 2.08 -6.09
N SER A 175 -22.11 1.58 -5.27
CA SER A 175 -21.79 2.21 -3.98
C SER A 175 -21.18 3.62 -4.15
N ASN A 176 -20.35 3.84 -5.17
CA ASN A 176 -19.83 5.17 -5.49
C ASN A 176 -20.94 6.11 -5.99
N LEU A 177 -21.87 5.61 -6.81
CA LEU A 177 -23.05 6.38 -7.23
C LEU A 177 -23.94 6.73 -6.03
N ILE A 178 -24.14 5.79 -5.10
CA ILE A 178 -24.90 6.01 -3.87
C ILE A 178 -24.20 7.05 -2.99
N LEU A 179 -22.89 6.95 -2.78
CA LEU A 179 -22.13 7.93 -2.00
C LEU A 179 -22.17 9.32 -2.63
N ASN A 180 -22.07 9.42 -3.96
CA ASN A 180 -22.21 10.69 -4.67
C ASN A 180 -23.64 11.25 -4.53
N ALA A 181 -24.66 10.41 -4.65
CA ALA A 181 -26.05 10.82 -4.45
C ALA A 181 -26.32 11.29 -3.01
N ILE A 182 -25.73 10.62 -2.01
CA ILE A 182 -25.81 11.04 -0.60
C ILE A 182 -25.13 12.40 -0.40
N ASN A 183 -23.93 12.59 -0.95
CA ASN A 183 -23.22 13.87 -0.87
C ASN A 183 -23.97 15.01 -1.59
N ASP A 184 -24.59 14.73 -2.73
CA ASP A 184 -25.40 15.72 -3.45
C ASP A 184 -26.71 16.05 -2.70
N LEU A 185 -27.33 15.06 -2.07
CA LEU A 185 -28.48 15.28 -1.19
C LEU A 185 -28.09 16.12 0.03
N GLN A 186 -26.94 15.84 0.65
CA GLN A 186 -26.43 16.61 1.77
C GLN A 186 -26.23 18.08 1.37
N LYS A 187 -25.58 18.35 0.22
CA LYS A 187 -25.42 19.71 -0.31
C LYS A 187 -26.75 20.41 -0.57
N LYS A 188 -27.73 19.71 -1.14
CA LYS A 188 -29.07 20.27 -1.39
C LYS A 188 -29.80 20.60 -0.09
N ILE A 189 -29.73 19.71 0.91
CA ILE A 189 -30.33 19.94 2.24
C ILE A 189 -29.71 21.18 2.90
N SER A 190 -28.37 21.27 2.92
CA SER A 190 -27.68 22.45 3.47
C SER A 190 -28.03 23.74 2.72
N SER A 191 -28.20 23.69 1.40
CA SER A 191 -28.63 24.86 0.61
C SER A 191 -30.09 25.27 0.87
N LEU A 192 -30.97 24.32 1.18
CA LEU A 192 -32.37 24.58 1.55
C LEU A 192 -32.49 25.12 2.97
N GLU A 193 -31.68 24.62 3.89
CA GLU A 193 -31.53 25.20 5.22
C GLU A 193 -31.01 26.64 5.11
N TYR A 194 -29.99 26.88 4.28
CA TYR A 194 -29.48 28.22 3.98
C TYR A 194 -30.57 29.16 3.44
N ALA A 195 -31.34 28.73 2.45
CA ALA A 195 -32.41 29.54 1.84
C ALA A 195 -33.55 29.87 2.81
N LYS A 196 -33.83 29.00 3.79
CA LYS A 196 -34.85 29.27 4.83
C LYS A 196 -34.37 30.27 5.89
N LEU A 197 -33.07 30.36 6.11
CA LEU A 197 -32.46 31.21 7.15
C LEU A 197 -32.25 32.66 6.69
N ILE A 198 -32.35 32.96 5.39
CA ILE A 198 -32.32 34.34 4.89
C ILE A 198 -33.63 35.06 5.27
N HIS A 199 -33.64 35.67 6.45
CA HIS A 199 -34.65 36.65 6.83
C HIS A 199 -34.30 38.05 6.28
N ARG A 200 -35.34 38.86 6.03
CA ARG A 200 -35.36 40.13 5.27
C ARG A 200 -34.53 41.31 5.84
N ASN A 201 -33.83 41.15 6.95
CA ASN A 201 -33.12 42.25 7.62
C ASN A 201 -31.68 42.34 7.13
N LYS A 202 -31.17 43.56 6.91
CA LYS A 202 -29.80 43.81 6.41
C LYS A 202 -28.72 43.66 7.48
N GLU A 203 -29.12 43.54 8.74
CA GLU A 203 -28.25 43.51 9.91
C GLU A 203 -28.75 42.46 10.92
N VAL A 204 -27.82 41.94 11.70
CA VAL A 204 -27.97 40.91 12.73
C VAL A 204 -27.70 41.55 14.09
N MET A 205 -28.56 41.31 15.09
CA MET A 205 -28.47 42.00 16.39
C MET A 205 -27.77 41.14 17.44
N LEU A 206 -26.73 41.70 18.05
CA LEU A 206 -26.03 41.10 19.18
C LEU A 206 -26.77 41.37 20.52
N PRO A 207 -26.55 40.54 21.56
CA PRO A 207 -27.14 40.72 22.89
C PRO A 207 -26.78 42.03 23.58
N ASN A 208 -25.68 42.67 23.19
CA ASN A 208 -25.26 44.00 23.66
C ASN A 208 -25.97 45.16 22.94
N GLY A 209 -26.84 44.87 21.95
CA GLY A 209 -27.57 45.86 21.16
C GLY A 209 -26.82 46.35 19.91
N GLU A 210 -25.63 45.83 19.62
CA GLU A 210 -24.87 46.17 18.42
C GLU A 210 -25.41 45.42 17.18
N GLY A 211 -25.62 46.13 16.09
CA GLY A 211 -26.04 45.57 14.80
C GLY A 211 -24.84 45.30 13.90
N ILE A 212 -24.70 44.05 13.43
CA ILE A 212 -23.66 43.67 12.46
C ILE A 212 -24.30 43.48 11.09
N PRO A 213 -23.81 44.15 10.03
CA PRO A 213 -24.30 43.94 8.67
C PRO A 213 -24.14 42.48 8.21
N LEU A 214 -25.16 41.97 7.52
CA LEU A 214 -25.05 40.69 6.83
C LEU A 214 -23.93 40.74 5.79
N GLY A 215 -23.17 39.65 5.71
CA GLY A 215 -22.08 39.50 4.77
C GLY A 215 -20.70 39.94 5.25
N MET A 216 -20.58 40.42 6.49
CA MET A 216 -19.28 40.61 7.15
C MET A 216 -18.65 39.25 7.49
N TYR A 217 -17.33 39.15 7.44
CA TYR A 217 -16.59 37.97 7.89
C TYR A 217 -16.29 38.06 9.38
N VAL A 218 -16.56 36.98 10.11
CA VAL A 218 -16.20 36.85 11.52
C VAL A 218 -14.84 36.18 11.62
N SER A 219 -13.95 36.82 12.38
CA SER A 219 -12.59 36.36 12.62
C SER A 219 -12.30 36.28 14.12
N LYS A 220 -11.43 35.34 14.50
CA LYS A 220 -10.90 35.22 15.86
C LYS A 220 -9.40 34.93 15.79
N ASN A 221 -8.59 35.69 16.52
CA ASN A 221 -7.13 35.53 16.53
C ASN A 221 -6.51 35.47 15.12
N ASN A 222 -6.96 36.33 14.20
CA ASN A 222 -6.58 36.36 12.77
C ASN A 222 -6.97 35.13 11.93
N LEU A 223 -7.85 34.25 12.42
CA LEU A 223 -8.43 33.16 11.63
C LEU A 223 -9.88 33.52 11.24
N THR A 224 -10.16 33.57 9.95
CA THR A 224 -11.52 33.76 9.41
C THR A 224 -12.33 32.50 9.61
N ILE A 225 -13.50 32.64 10.24
CA ILE A 225 -14.39 31.53 10.61
C ILE A 225 -15.51 31.37 9.59
N GLY A 226 -15.97 32.50 9.04
CA GLY A 226 -16.97 32.50 7.98
C GLY A 226 -17.73 33.82 7.90
N LYS A 227 -18.51 33.94 6.84
CA LYS A 227 -19.34 35.08 6.52
C LYS A 227 -20.68 35.01 7.25
N ILE A 228 -21.11 36.07 7.91
CA ILE A 228 -22.43 36.13 8.57
C ILE A 228 -23.52 36.12 7.50
N VAL A 229 -24.43 35.16 7.59
CA VAL A 229 -25.48 34.95 6.59
C VAL A 229 -26.88 34.99 7.19
N ALA A 230 -27.02 34.73 8.50
CA ALA A 230 -28.30 34.80 9.20
C ALA A 230 -28.09 34.83 10.73
N GLU A 231 -29.19 34.98 11.46
CA GLU A 231 -29.25 34.85 12.92
C GLU A 231 -30.44 34.01 13.38
N THR A 232 -30.29 33.36 14.51
CA THR A 232 -31.41 32.88 15.35
C THR A 232 -31.52 33.76 16.59
N SER A 233 -32.46 33.44 17.50
CA SER A 233 -32.60 34.13 18.79
C SER A 233 -31.31 34.14 19.62
N ASP A 234 -30.49 33.10 19.47
CA ASP A 234 -29.33 32.79 20.32
C ASP A 234 -28.01 32.65 19.55
N LYS A 235 -28.05 32.46 18.22
CA LYS A 235 -26.86 32.16 17.41
C LYS A 235 -26.71 33.05 16.18
N LEU A 236 -25.46 33.24 15.77
CA LEU A 236 -25.04 33.73 14.47
C LEU A 236 -24.79 32.54 13.56
N ILE A 237 -25.27 32.62 12.33
CA ILE A 237 -25.04 31.60 11.32
C ILE A 237 -23.99 32.16 10.36
N LEU A 238 -22.89 31.42 10.27
CA LEU A 238 -21.72 31.74 9.46
C LEU A 238 -21.64 30.74 8.29
N CYS A 239 -21.27 31.21 7.11
CA CYS A 239 -21.00 30.37 5.95
C CYS A 239 -19.50 30.43 5.65
N ASP A 240 -18.84 29.28 5.57
CA ASP A 240 -17.45 29.20 5.13
C ASP A 240 -17.34 29.29 3.58
N ASP A 241 -16.11 29.33 3.07
CA ASP A 241 -15.81 29.41 1.63
C ASP A 241 -16.25 28.15 0.85
N TYR A 242 -16.61 27.08 1.55
CA TYR A 242 -17.07 25.80 0.99
C TYR A 242 -18.59 25.62 1.10
N ASN A 243 -19.34 26.68 1.45
CA ASN A 243 -20.78 26.68 1.69
C ASN A 243 -21.25 25.81 2.87
N ASN A 244 -20.38 25.48 3.82
CA ASN A 244 -20.81 24.85 5.06
C ASN A 244 -21.30 25.89 6.06
N LEU A 245 -22.35 25.53 6.82
CA LEU A 245 -22.92 26.38 7.86
C LEU A 245 -22.29 26.08 9.21
N ASN A 246 -21.73 27.12 9.82
CA ASN A 246 -21.21 27.13 11.17
C ASN A 246 -22.12 27.96 12.07
N TYR A 247 -22.33 27.52 13.30
CA TYR A 247 -23.19 28.19 14.26
C TYR A 247 -22.34 28.73 15.40
N LEU A 248 -22.43 30.04 15.66
CA LEU A 248 -21.69 30.71 16.72
C LEU A 248 -22.68 31.31 17.72
N ASP A 249 -22.60 30.93 18.99
CA ASP A 249 -23.47 31.51 20.02
C ASP A 249 -23.18 33.02 20.17
N LYS A 250 -24.24 33.83 20.18
CA LYS A 250 -24.13 35.30 20.28
C LYS A 250 -23.43 35.75 21.57
N SER A 251 -23.63 35.01 22.66
CA SER A 251 -22.96 35.23 23.94
C SER A 251 -21.46 34.95 23.86
N GLU A 252 -21.04 33.97 23.04
CA GLU A 252 -19.61 33.69 22.82
C GLU A 252 -18.94 34.75 21.94
N TYR A 253 -19.67 35.28 20.96
CA TYR A 253 -19.19 36.38 20.11
C TYR A 253 -18.69 37.56 20.97
N ILE A 254 -19.51 37.98 21.94
CA ILE A 254 -19.19 39.10 22.85
C ILE A 254 -18.04 38.74 23.80
N ASN A 255 -18.07 37.54 24.38
CA ASN A 255 -17.18 37.19 25.49
C ASN A 255 -15.79 36.70 25.06
N LYS A 256 -15.61 36.29 23.79
CA LYS A 256 -14.37 35.66 23.32
C LYS A 256 -13.61 36.45 22.26
N GLY A 257 -13.86 37.77 22.16
CA GLY A 257 -13.04 38.70 21.38
C GLY A 257 -13.11 38.47 19.86
N PHE A 258 -14.28 38.10 19.34
CA PHE A 258 -14.50 37.99 17.90
C PHE A 258 -14.62 39.39 17.28
N THR A 259 -14.11 39.55 16.06
CA THR A 259 -14.24 40.79 15.28
C THR A 259 -14.91 40.49 13.94
N TYR A 260 -15.56 41.50 13.37
CA TYR A 260 -16.10 41.44 12.02
C TYR A 260 -15.36 42.39 11.10
N VAL A 261 -15.13 41.97 9.85
CA VAL A 261 -14.48 42.78 8.82
C VAL A 261 -15.24 42.71 7.49
N PRO A 262 -15.18 43.76 6.65
CA PRO A 262 -15.84 43.77 5.34
C PRO A 262 -15.22 42.81 4.31
N PHE A 263 -14.01 42.30 4.58
CA PHE A 263 -13.20 41.44 3.72
C PHE A 263 -12.36 40.47 4.54
#